data_AF-A0A925MRX7-F1
#
_entry.id   AF-A0A925MRX7-F1
#
_cell.length_a   1.000
_cell.length_b   1.000
_cell.length_c   1.000
_cell.angle_alpha   90.00
_cell.angle_beta   90.00
_cell.angle_gamma   90.00
#
_symmetry.space_group_name_H-M   'P 1'
#
loop_
_entity.id
_entity.type
_entity.pdbx_description
1 polymer ?
#
loop_
_entity_poly.entity_id
_entity_poly.type
_entity_poly.pdbx_seq_one_letter_code
_entity_poly.pdbx_strand_id
1 'polypeptide(L)'
;YGEPAKQTRDEYFHQARLMRLDDLTSKESSESLSTRLWRRYGAGALPLLDEIRQDPRMAEVLIRGTEYIRCELHYAVQREMITKLEDFIRRRSKIALIAKKRDIVRAPGLMEACTILFGAEAQAKFDEYFTDLATRESDPAQSAPPVLHKSR
;
A
#
# COMPACT_ATOMS: atom_id res chain seq x y z
N TYR A 1 -14.94 -28.54 -13.82
CA TYR A 1 -13.54 -28.06 -13.80
C TYR A 1 -13.42 -26.89 -12.83
N GLY A 2 -13.06 -27.22 -11.59
CA GLY A 2 -12.67 -26.37 -10.46
C GLY A 2 -11.92 -27.32 -9.53
N GLU A 3 -10.80 -27.02 -8.87
CA GLU A 3 -10.50 -25.83 -8.10
C GLU A 3 -8.95 -25.68 -7.95
N PRO A 4 -8.19 -25.27 -8.97
CA PRO A 4 -6.79 -24.87 -8.75
C PRO A 4 -6.68 -23.75 -7.70
N ALA A 5 -7.72 -22.92 -7.57
CA ALA A 5 -7.81 -21.86 -6.57
C ALA A 5 -7.91 -22.37 -5.11
N LYS A 6 -8.56 -23.51 -4.84
CA LYS A 6 -8.70 -24.03 -3.47
C LYS A 6 -7.42 -24.70 -3.00
N GLN A 7 -6.80 -25.53 -3.84
CA GLN A 7 -5.52 -26.14 -3.51
C GLN A 7 -4.42 -25.08 -3.32
N THR A 8 -4.39 -24.06 -4.19
CA THR A 8 -3.44 -22.93 -4.04
C THR A 8 -3.68 -22.16 -2.75
N ARG A 9 -4.95 -21.96 -2.37
CA ARG A 9 -5.32 -21.32 -1.10
C ARG A 9 -4.83 -22.13 0.09
N ASP A 10 -5.10 -23.43 0.11
CA ASP A 10 -4.74 -24.29 1.22
C ASP A 10 -3.22 -24.35 1.40
N GLU A 11 -2.48 -24.42 0.29
CA GLU A 11 -1.01 -24.35 0.28
C GLU A 11 -0.50 -23.02 0.85
N TYR A 12 -1.05 -21.89 0.38
CA TYR A 12 -0.68 -20.57 0.89
C TYR A 12 -0.88 -20.48 2.41
N PHE A 13 -2.06 -20.86 2.93
CA PHE A 13 -2.34 -20.81 4.36
C PHE A 13 -1.55 -21.86 5.15
N HIS A 14 -1.13 -22.97 4.52
CA HIS A 14 -0.21 -23.91 5.13
C HIS A 14 1.18 -23.29 5.32
N GLN A 15 1.76 -22.70 4.27
CA GLN A 15 3.06 -22.04 4.33
C GLN A 15 3.06 -20.85 5.30
N ALA A 16 2.03 -20.01 5.26
CA ALA A 16 1.89 -18.87 6.17
C ALA A 16 1.90 -19.30 7.65
N ARG A 17 1.26 -20.44 7.97
CA ARG A 17 1.27 -21.02 9.32
C ARG A 17 2.64 -21.56 9.71
N LEU A 18 3.32 -22.29 8.81
CA LEU A 18 4.65 -22.85 9.08
C LEU A 18 5.69 -21.78 9.41
N MET A 19 5.63 -20.64 8.73
CA MET A 19 6.53 -19.52 9.00
C MET A 19 6.04 -18.55 10.07
N ARG A 20 4.91 -18.86 10.73
CA ARG A 20 4.28 -18.01 11.74
C ARG A 20 4.05 -16.57 11.26
N LEU A 21 3.60 -16.41 10.01
CA LEU A 21 3.44 -15.11 9.35
C LEU A 21 2.59 -14.14 10.18
N ASP A 22 1.55 -14.65 10.84
CA ASP A 22 0.61 -13.83 11.59
C ASP A 22 1.23 -13.23 12.86
N ASP A 23 2.34 -13.76 13.36
CA ASP A 23 3.08 -13.15 14.48
C ASP A 23 3.76 -11.84 14.08
N LEU A 24 3.96 -11.63 12.77
CA LEU A 24 4.47 -10.38 12.19
C LEU A 24 3.36 -9.36 11.92
N THR A 25 2.11 -9.68 12.23
CA THR A 25 0.99 -8.75 12.07
C THR A 25 1.21 -7.52 12.94
N SER A 26 1.15 -6.33 12.33
CA SER A 26 1.25 -5.07 13.06
C SER A 26 0.13 -4.95 14.09
N LYS A 27 0.45 -4.43 15.28
CA LYS A 27 -0.52 -4.17 16.37
C LYS A 27 -1.64 -3.20 15.97
N GLU A 28 -1.40 -2.39 14.94
CA GLU A 28 -2.37 -1.43 14.40
C GLU A 28 -3.32 -2.07 13.37
N SER A 29 -3.08 -3.33 12.95
CA SER A 29 -3.89 -4.03 11.95
C SER A 29 -5.06 -4.78 12.60
N SER A 30 -6.24 -4.70 11.99
CA SER A 30 -7.46 -5.39 12.46
C SER A 30 -7.63 -6.80 11.90
N GLU A 31 -6.84 -7.17 10.89
CA GLU A 31 -6.87 -8.45 10.18
C GLU A 31 -5.47 -9.08 10.24
N SER A 32 -5.39 -10.42 10.31
CA SER A 32 -4.09 -11.12 10.27
C SER A 32 -3.40 -10.90 8.93
N LEU A 33 -2.06 -10.85 8.95
CA LEU A 33 -1.27 -10.59 7.76
C LEU A 33 -1.53 -11.63 6.67
N SER A 34 -1.64 -12.92 7.04
CA SER A 34 -1.93 -14.01 6.09
C SER A 34 -3.25 -13.81 5.34
N THR A 35 -4.32 -13.49 6.07
CA THR A 35 -5.66 -13.25 5.51
C THR A 35 -5.66 -12.04 4.59
N ARG A 36 -5.03 -10.95 5.04
CA ARG A 36 -4.99 -9.69 4.29
C ARG A 36 -4.28 -9.83 2.94
N LEU A 37 -3.11 -10.48 2.92
CA LEU A 37 -2.35 -10.71 1.70
C LEU A 37 -3.10 -11.63 0.72
N TRP A 38 -3.72 -12.71 1.21
CA TRP A 38 -4.54 -13.59 0.36
C TRP A 38 -5.72 -12.84 -0.26
N ARG A 39 -6.43 -12.03 0.53
CA ARG A 39 -7.58 -11.26 0.05
C ARG A 39 -7.20 -10.23 -1.01
N ARG A 40 -6.00 -9.64 -0.92
CA ARG A 40 -5.50 -8.64 -1.87
C ARG A 40 -4.92 -9.24 -3.14
N TYR A 41 -4.13 -10.32 -3.03
CA TYR A 41 -3.32 -10.82 -4.13
C TYR A 41 -3.65 -12.26 -4.57
N GLY A 42 -4.44 -13.00 -3.79
CA GLY A 42 -4.73 -14.41 -4.04
C GLY A 42 -3.45 -15.22 -4.23
N ALA A 43 -3.36 -15.98 -5.32
CA ALA A 43 -2.17 -16.75 -5.68
C ALA A 43 -0.90 -15.87 -5.83
N GLY A 44 -1.04 -14.58 -6.14
CA GLY A 44 0.07 -13.63 -6.19
C GLY A 44 0.71 -13.35 -4.82
N ALA A 45 0.09 -13.79 -3.72
CA ALA A 45 0.67 -13.69 -2.38
C ALA A 45 1.73 -14.75 -2.08
N LEU A 46 1.83 -15.83 -2.87
CA LEU A 46 2.82 -16.89 -2.65
C LEU A 46 4.27 -16.37 -2.71
N PRO A 47 4.68 -15.62 -3.76
CA PRO A 47 6.02 -15.01 -3.77
C PRO A 47 6.29 -14.06 -2.59
N LEU A 48 5.25 -13.41 -2.05
CA LEU A 48 5.40 -12.52 -0.88
C LEU A 48 5.83 -13.30 0.36
N LEU A 49 5.38 -14.56 0.50
CA LEU A 49 5.82 -15.42 1.61
C LEU A 49 7.31 -15.70 1.55
N ASP A 50 7.85 -15.91 0.35
CA ASP A 50 9.26 -16.19 0.15
C ASP A 50 10.13 -14.97 0.48
N GLU A 51 9.73 -13.78 0.05
CA GLU A 51 10.38 -12.50 0.39
C GLU A 51 10.38 -12.27 1.91
N ILE A 52 9.25 -12.45 2.58
CA ILE A 52 9.14 -12.28 4.04
C ILE A 52 9.94 -13.35 4.80
N ARG A 53 10.04 -14.56 4.26
CA ARG A 53 10.85 -15.63 4.85
C ARG A 53 12.34 -15.31 4.77
N GLN A 54 12.79 -14.68 3.69
CA GLN A 54 14.17 -14.25 3.51
C GLN A 54 14.52 -13.04 4.39
N ASP A 55 13.62 -12.05 4.47
CA ASP A 55 13.77 -10.90 5.34
C ASP A 55 12.45 -10.58 6.07
N PRO A 56 12.33 -10.91 7.37
CA PRO A 56 11.13 -10.61 8.16
C PRO A 56 10.75 -9.12 8.19
N ARG A 57 11.70 -8.20 7.95
CA ARG A 57 11.41 -6.75 7.84
C ARG A 57 10.50 -6.42 6.66
N MET A 58 10.38 -7.33 5.69
CA MET A 58 9.45 -7.20 4.56
C MET A 58 7.99 -7.23 5.00
N ALA A 59 7.69 -7.80 6.18
CA ALA A 59 6.36 -7.79 6.79
C ALA A 59 6.04 -6.53 7.60
N GLU A 60 7.03 -5.65 7.83
CA GLU A 60 6.80 -4.42 8.58
C GLU A 60 5.98 -3.41 7.76
N VAL A 61 5.06 -2.74 8.44
CA VAL A 61 4.32 -1.61 7.88
C VAL A 61 5.30 -0.50 7.55
N LEU A 62 5.37 -0.13 6.28
CA LEU A 62 6.31 0.88 5.80
C LEU A 62 5.82 2.29 6.12
N ILE A 63 4.54 2.55 5.82
CA ILE A 63 3.92 3.87 6.00
C ILE A 63 2.98 3.78 7.20
N ARG A 64 3.33 4.41 8.32
CA ARG A 64 2.53 4.38 9.56
C ARG A 64 1.10 4.87 9.31
N GLY A 65 0.12 4.24 9.97
CA GLY A 65 -1.31 4.52 9.76
C GLY A 65 -1.86 3.91 8.46
N THR A 66 -1.04 3.12 7.77
CA THR A 66 -1.45 2.29 6.63
C THR A 66 -1.23 0.83 6.96
N GLU A 67 -1.93 -0.04 6.25
CA GLU A 67 -1.75 -1.48 6.34
C GLU A 67 -0.79 -2.01 5.27
N TYR A 68 0.02 -1.13 4.66
CA TYR A 68 0.87 -1.47 3.53
C TYR A 68 2.28 -1.81 4.02
N ILE A 69 2.74 -3.03 3.72
CA ILE A 69 4.04 -3.54 4.16
C ILE A 69 5.10 -3.39 3.05
N ARG A 70 6.38 -3.46 3.43
CA ARG A 70 7.50 -3.34 2.47
C ARG A 70 7.39 -4.34 1.30
N CYS A 71 7.04 -5.59 1.59
CA CYS A 71 6.91 -6.65 0.59
C CYS A 71 5.91 -6.29 -0.53
N GLU A 72 4.75 -5.73 -0.15
CA GLU A 72 3.72 -5.31 -1.09
C GLU A 72 4.23 -4.22 -2.05
N LEU A 73 5.14 -3.37 -1.57
CA LEU A 73 5.72 -2.27 -2.34
C LEU A 73 6.65 -2.81 -3.43
N HIS A 74 7.56 -3.71 -3.05
CA HIS A 74 8.45 -4.38 -4.01
C HIS A 74 7.66 -5.17 -5.06
N TYR A 75 6.59 -5.84 -4.64
CA TYR A 75 5.69 -6.53 -5.56
C TYR A 75 4.99 -5.57 -6.54
N ALA A 76 4.52 -4.41 -6.06
CA ALA A 76 3.88 -3.41 -6.89
C ALA A 76 4.84 -2.78 -7.91
N VAL A 77 6.11 -2.55 -7.55
CA VAL A 77 7.15 -2.06 -8.48
C VAL A 77 7.31 -3.01 -9.66
N GLN A 78 7.38 -4.31 -9.39
CA GLN A 78 7.61 -5.31 -10.43
C GLN A 78 6.42 -5.50 -11.39
N ARG A 79 5.20 -5.11 -11.00
CA ARG A 79 3.97 -5.51 -11.72
C ARG A 79 3.05 -4.37 -12.13
N GLU A 80 3.07 -3.23 -11.44
CA GLU A 80 2.00 -2.24 -11.57
C GLU A 80 2.40 -0.94 -12.29
N MET A 81 3.57 -0.93 -12.96
CA MET A 81 4.13 0.20 -13.73
C MET A 81 3.83 1.56 -13.07
N ILE A 82 4.35 1.74 -11.86
CA ILE A 82 4.14 2.96 -11.07
C ILE A 82 5.15 4.02 -11.53
N THR A 83 4.68 5.08 -12.18
CA THR A 83 5.53 6.18 -12.69
C THR A 83 5.42 7.47 -11.88
N LYS A 84 4.40 7.55 -10.99
CA LYS A 84 4.13 8.72 -10.13
C LYS A 84 3.73 8.28 -8.73
N LEU A 85 4.21 9.02 -7.73
CA LEU A 85 3.88 8.77 -6.33
C LEU A 85 2.37 8.94 -6.05
N GLU A 86 1.71 9.90 -6.72
CA GLU A 86 0.26 10.10 -6.59
C GLU A 86 -0.53 8.84 -6.97
N ASP A 87 -0.11 8.16 -8.05
CA ASP A 87 -0.79 6.98 -8.57
C ASP A 87 -0.70 5.81 -7.58
N PHE A 88 0.45 5.67 -6.91
CA PHE A 88 0.62 4.74 -5.81
C PHE A 88 -0.27 5.08 -4.61
N ILE A 89 -0.22 6.33 -4.11
CA ILE A 89 -0.97 6.77 -2.93
C ILE A 89 -2.49 6.67 -3.14
N ARG A 90 -2.97 7.03 -4.33
CA ARG A 90 -4.41 7.16 -4.63
C ARG A 90 -5.04 5.89 -5.18
N ARG A 91 -4.35 5.16 -6.07
CA ARG A 91 -4.97 4.05 -6.82
C ARG A 91 -4.53 2.67 -6.34
N ARG A 92 -3.33 2.52 -5.78
CA ARG A 92 -2.70 1.19 -5.55
C ARG A 92 -2.47 0.82 -4.08
N SER A 93 -2.48 1.79 -3.16
CA SER A 93 -2.18 1.54 -1.74
C SER A 93 -3.35 1.79 -0.79
N LYS A 94 -4.50 2.32 -1.28
CA LYS A 94 -5.64 2.80 -0.48
C LYS A 94 -5.29 3.84 0.59
N ILE A 95 -4.05 4.31 0.65
CA ILE A 95 -3.54 5.25 1.67
C ILE A 95 -4.37 6.54 1.66
N ALA A 96 -4.70 7.06 0.48
CA ALA A 96 -5.54 8.25 0.33
C ALA A 96 -6.96 8.12 0.91
N LEU A 97 -7.46 6.90 1.14
CA LEU A 97 -8.80 6.67 1.70
C LEU A 97 -8.81 6.64 3.23
N ILE A 98 -7.66 6.41 3.86
CA ILE A 98 -7.57 6.10 5.29
C ILE A 98 -6.78 7.17 6.04
N ALA A 99 -5.80 7.80 5.39
CA ALA A 99 -4.99 8.87 5.97
C ALA A 99 -5.34 10.23 5.37
N LYS A 100 -5.40 11.27 6.21
CA LYS A 100 -5.50 12.65 5.71
C LYS A 100 -4.20 13.00 5.01
N LYS A 101 -4.28 13.77 3.92
CA LYS A 101 -3.12 14.22 3.13
C LYS A 101 -1.95 14.71 4.01
N ARG A 102 -2.23 15.54 5.01
CA ARG A 102 -1.25 16.08 5.98
C ARG A 102 -0.48 14.99 6.75
N ASP A 103 -1.12 13.87 7.03
CA ASP A 103 -0.54 12.75 7.79
C ASP A 103 0.30 11.87 6.86
N ILE A 104 -0.11 11.72 5.60
CA ILE A 104 0.68 11.06 4.54
C ILE A 104 1.99 11.81 4.32
N VAL A 105 1.95 13.14 4.21
CA VAL A 105 3.13 14.00 4.03
C VAL A 105 4.18 13.79 5.12
N ARG A 106 3.72 13.55 6.35
CA ARG A 106 4.58 13.38 7.53
C ARG A 106 4.83 11.93 7.88
N ALA A 107 4.28 11.00 7.09
CA ALA A 107 4.34 9.59 7.42
C ALA A 107 5.79 9.11 7.39
N PRO A 108 6.31 8.62 8.51
CA PRO A 108 7.59 7.92 8.51
C PRO A 108 7.49 6.77 7.50
N GLY A 109 8.45 6.71 6.57
CA GLY A 109 8.52 5.68 5.53
C GLY A 109 7.99 6.08 4.15
N LEU A 110 7.40 7.28 3.96
CA LEU A 110 6.99 7.72 2.62
C LEU A 110 8.20 7.95 1.69
N MET A 111 9.29 8.54 2.20
CA MET A 111 10.52 8.68 1.42
C MET A 111 11.16 7.32 1.12
N GLU A 112 11.16 6.40 2.10
CA GLU A 112 11.63 5.02 1.89
C GLU A 112 10.80 4.32 0.80
N ALA A 113 9.49 4.53 0.80
CA ALA A 113 8.61 4.06 -0.27
C ALA A 113 8.99 4.65 -1.64
N CYS A 114 9.30 5.95 -1.72
CA CYS A 114 9.81 6.55 -2.95
C CYS A 114 11.13 5.94 -3.40
N THR A 115 12.06 5.65 -2.47
CA THR A 115 13.33 4.98 -2.79
C THR A 115 13.09 3.59 -3.37
N ILE A 116 12.16 2.82 -2.81
CA ILE A 116 11.79 1.50 -3.34
C ILE A 116 11.13 1.62 -4.72
N LEU A 117 10.22 2.60 -4.89
CA LEU A 117 9.45 2.78 -6.12
C LEU A 117 10.27 3.33 -7.29
N PHE A 118 11.19 4.27 -7.03
CA PHE A 118 11.81 5.09 -8.06
C PHE A 118 13.34 5.14 -8.01
N GLY A 119 13.97 4.53 -7.00
CA GLY A 119 15.43 4.48 -6.87
C GLY A 119 16.06 5.88 -6.84
N ALA A 120 16.92 6.17 -7.81
CA ALA A 120 17.62 7.46 -7.91
C ALA A 120 16.67 8.67 -8.12
N GLU A 121 15.48 8.44 -8.69
CA GLU A 121 14.49 9.50 -8.91
C GLU A 121 13.59 9.75 -7.70
N ALA A 122 13.80 9.03 -6.58
CA ALA A 122 12.94 9.10 -5.41
C ALA A 122 12.69 10.51 -4.90
N GLN A 123 13.75 11.32 -4.77
CA GLN A 123 13.64 12.71 -4.30
C GLN A 123 12.84 13.56 -5.30
N ALA A 124 13.14 13.45 -6.60
CA ALA A 124 12.43 14.20 -7.63
C ALA A 124 10.93 13.85 -7.68
N LYS A 125 10.59 12.56 -7.54
CA LYS A 125 9.20 12.09 -7.51
C LYS A 125 8.46 12.46 -6.23
N PHE A 126 9.17 12.52 -5.12
CA PHE A 126 8.66 13.05 -3.86
C PHE A 126 8.31 14.54 -4.03
N ASP A 127 9.24 15.35 -4.55
CA ASP A 127 9.05 16.78 -4.73
C ASP A 127 7.98 17.12 -5.78
N GLU A 128 7.89 16.35 -6.88
CA GLU A 128 6.84 16.43 -7.90
C GLU A 128 5.45 16.32 -7.24
N TYR A 129 5.27 15.31 -6.37
CA TYR A 129 4.01 15.08 -5.68
C TYR A 129 3.58 16.26 -4.79
N PHE A 130 4.51 16.87 -4.06
CA PHE A 130 4.19 18.02 -3.20
C PHE A 130 3.92 19.29 -3.98
N THR A 131 4.64 19.49 -5.09
CA THR A 131 4.42 20.63 -5.99
C THR A 131 3.04 20.57 -6.64
N ASP A 132 2.68 19.39 -7.17
CA ASP A 132 1.34 19.14 -7.74
C ASP A 132 0.24 19.30 -6.68
N LEU A 133 0.51 18.88 -5.43
CA LEU A 133 -0.44 19.02 -4.34
C LEU A 133 -0.69 20.49 -3.97
N ALA A 134 0.37 21.28 -3.79
CA ALA A 134 0.28 22.71 -3.47
C ALA A 134 -0.46 23.49 -4.56
N THR A 135 -0.18 23.18 -5.83
CA THR A 135 -0.82 23.82 -6.99
C THR A 135 -2.35 23.60 -7.00
N ARG A 136 -2.80 22.40 -6.61
CA ARG A 136 -4.24 22.07 -6.51
C ARG A 136 -4.94 22.74 -5.34
N GLU A 137 -4.23 22.99 -4.24
CA GLU A 137 -4.78 23.67 -3.06
C GLU A 137 -4.92 25.19 -3.27
N SER A 138 -4.08 25.77 -4.13
CA SER A 138 -4.20 27.17 -4.56
C SER A 138 -5.28 27.42 -5.63
N ASP A 139 -5.91 26.37 -6.17
CA ASP A 139 -6.93 26.50 -7.21
C ASP A 139 -8.31 26.80 -6.59
N PRO A 140 -8.90 28.00 -6.82
CA PRO A 140 -10.13 28.43 -6.14
C PRO A 140 -11.35 27.53 -6.42
N ALA A 141 -11.33 26.73 -7.50
CA ALA A 141 -12.42 25.84 -7.86
C ALA A 141 -12.66 24.67 -6.86
N GLN A 142 -11.66 24.27 -6.06
CA GLN A 142 -11.79 23.18 -5.08
C GLN A 142 -12.16 23.66 -3.66
N SER A 143 -12.25 24.97 -3.43
CA SER A 143 -12.54 25.57 -2.11
C SER A 143 -14.03 25.83 -1.84
N ALA A 144 -14.90 25.66 -2.85
CA ALA A 144 -16.32 25.97 -2.71
C ALA A 144 -17.07 24.90 -1.88
N PRO A 145 -17.80 25.27 -0.80
CA PRO A 145 -18.61 24.32 -0.05
C PRO A 145 -19.76 23.77 -0.92
N PRO A 146 -20.24 22.54 -0.66
CA PRO A 146 -21.31 21.94 -1.45
C PRO A 146 -22.57 22.82 -1.35
N VAL A 147 -23.03 23.30 -2.50
CA VAL A 147 -24.26 24.09 -2.59
C VAL A 147 -25.44 23.18 -2.22
N LEU A 148 -25.91 23.31 -0.98
CA LEU A 148 -27.14 22.67 -0.51
C LEU A 148 -28.33 23.23 -1.33
N HIS A 149 -28.74 22.51 -2.37
CA HIS A 149 -30.04 22.76 -3.00
C HIS A 149 -31.13 22.25 -2.06
N LYS A 150 -31.78 23.18 -1.35
CA LYS A 150 -33.07 22.96 -0.71
C LYS A 150 -34.14 22.93 -1.80
N SER A 151 -34.60 21.74 -2.16
CA SER A 151 -35.82 21.58 -2.95
C SER A 151 -37.02 22.00 -2.09
N ARG A 152 -37.82 22.94 -2.63
CA ARG A 152 -39.21 23.17 -2.21
C ARG A 152 -40.13 22.33 -3.09
#